data_AF-A0A447IPL1-F1
#
_entry.id   AF-A0A447IPL1-F1
#
_cell.length_a   1.000
_cell.length_b   1.000
_cell.length_c   1.000
_cell.angle_alpha   90.00
_cell.angle_beta   90.00
_cell.angle_gamma   90.00
#
_symmetry.space_group_name_H-M   'P 1'
#
loop_
_entity.id
_entity.type
_entity.pdbx_description
1 polymer ?
#
loop_
_entity_poly.entity_id
_entity_poly.type
_entity_poly.pdbx_seq_one_letter_code
_entity_poly.pdbx_strand_id
1 'polypeptide(L)'
;MILKASERKNAAELARHLINPRDNDHVELHEIRGFLSGDLAGALMEVDAVSQGTRCRNFLFSLSLNPPEKEIVSVEAFEAAVEMAEQRLGLDGQPRAIVFHEKDGRRHAHAIWSRIDADIEGYSPPASPRP
;
A
#
# COMPACT_ATOMS: atom_id res chain seq x y z
N MET A 1 -16.25 -8.92 -4.89
CA MET A 1 -14.87 -8.65 -5.38
C MET A 1 -14.03 -9.90 -5.25
N ILE A 2 -13.05 -10.07 -6.14
CA ILE A 2 -11.97 -11.05 -6.03
C ILE A 2 -10.77 -10.33 -5.42
N LEU A 3 -10.31 -10.81 -4.27
CA LEU A 3 -9.23 -10.20 -3.50
C LEU A 3 -7.98 -11.06 -3.62
N LYS A 4 -6.85 -10.44 -3.98
CA LYS A 4 -5.55 -11.12 -4.02
C LYS A 4 -4.51 -10.30 -3.27
N ALA A 5 -3.97 -10.88 -2.20
CA ALA A 5 -2.99 -10.23 -1.35
C ALA A 5 -1.59 -10.80 -1.54
N SER A 6 -0.58 -10.00 -1.27
CA SER A 6 0.83 -10.42 -1.23
C SER A 6 1.66 -9.51 -0.35
N GLU A 7 2.59 -10.10 0.41
CA GLU A 7 3.64 -9.35 1.10
C GLU A 7 4.82 -9.12 0.15
N ARG A 8 5.44 -7.93 0.20
CA ARG A 8 6.47 -7.49 -0.73
C ARG A 8 7.66 -6.87 0.00
N LYS A 9 8.84 -7.02 -0.62
CA LYS A 9 10.14 -6.54 -0.10
C LYS A 9 10.91 -5.66 -1.09
N ASN A 10 10.33 -5.37 -2.26
CA ASN A 10 10.98 -4.63 -3.34
C ASN A 10 10.08 -3.48 -3.77
N ALA A 11 10.29 -2.32 -3.17
CA ALA A 11 9.48 -1.13 -3.40
C ALA A 11 9.56 -0.64 -4.85
N ALA A 12 10.77 -0.55 -5.40
CA ALA A 12 11.01 -0.05 -6.76
C ALA A 12 10.32 -0.93 -7.82
N GLU A 13 10.42 -2.26 -7.67
CA GLU A 13 9.75 -3.19 -8.56
C GLU A 13 8.22 -3.07 -8.47
N LEU A 14 7.68 -2.98 -7.26
CA LEU A 14 6.24 -2.83 -7.05
C LEU A 14 5.72 -1.51 -7.62
N ALA A 15 6.38 -0.39 -7.34
CA ALA A 15 6.02 0.92 -7.89
C ALA A 15 6.01 0.90 -9.43
N ARG A 16 7.07 0.37 -10.04
CA ARG A 16 7.17 0.24 -11.49
C ARG A 16 6.06 -0.65 -12.05
N HIS A 17 5.73 -1.75 -11.38
CA HIS A 17 4.64 -2.63 -11.80
C HIS A 17 3.29 -1.91 -11.76
N LEU A 18 3.01 -1.16 -10.69
CA LEU A 18 1.74 -0.46 -10.50
C LEU A 18 1.60 0.79 -11.39
N ILE A 19 2.69 1.42 -11.81
CA ILE A 19 2.63 2.60 -12.68
C ILE A 19 2.69 2.20 -14.17
N ASN A 20 3.04 0.95 -14.49
CA ASN A 20 3.23 0.52 -15.87
C ASN A 20 1.92 0.57 -16.68
N PRO A 21 1.81 1.44 -17.70
CA PRO A 21 0.63 1.54 -18.55
C PRO A 21 0.65 0.50 -19.68
N ARG A 22 1.70 -0.31 -19.83
CA ARG A 22 1.74 -1.29 -20.94
C ARG A 22 0.69 -2.39 -20.84
N ASP A 23 0.18 -2.64 -19.62
CA ASP A 23 -0.85 -3.65 -19.37
C ASP A 23 -2.24 -3.04 -19.11
N ASN A 24 -2.35 -1.70 -18.99
CA ASN A 24 -3.53 -0.94 -18.58
C ASN A 24 -3.71 0.33 -19.42
N ASP A 25 -4.94 0.66 -19.78
CA ASP A 25 -5.24 1.86 -20.58
C ASP A 25 -5.08 3.16 -19.76
N HIS A 26 -5.37 3.10 -18.46
CA HIS A 26 -5.23 4.23 -17.54
C HIS A 26 -4.76 3.78 -16.15
N VAL A 27 -3.91 4.60 -15.53
CA VAL A 27 -3.45 4.44 -14.15
C VAL A 27 -3.69 5.75 -13.42
N GLU A 28 -4.39 5.67 -12.30
CA GLU A 28 -4.75 6.80 -11.44
C GLU A 28 -4.27 6.53 -10.02
N LEU A 29 -3.45 7.42 -9.46
CA LEU A 29 -3.14 7.42 -8.03
C LEU A 29 -4.30 8.11 -7.31
N HIS A 30 -5.16 7.31 -6.69
CA HIS A 30 -6.39 7.77 -6.06
C HIS A 30 -6.15 8.36 -4.66
N GLU A 31 -5.38 7.65 -3.85
CA GLU A 31 -5.10 8.06 -2.48
C GLU A 31 -3.62 7.83 -2.14
N ILE A 32 -3.07 8.76 -1.39
CA ILE A 32 -1.79 8.63 -0.71
C ILE A 32 -1.91 9.25 0.69
N ARG A 33 -1.73 8.44 1.73
CA ARG A 33 -1.94 8.84 3.14
C ARG A 33 -0.80 8.34 4.00
N GLY A 34 -0.31 9.18 4.91
CA GLY A 34 0.72 8.79 5.88
C GLY A 34 2.14 8.70 5.30
N PHE A 35 2.33 9.17 4.07
CA PHE A 35 3.64 9.31 3.42
C PHE A 35 4.04 10.78 3.33
N LEU A 36 5.35 11.04 3.27
CA LEU A 36 5.87 12.38 2.99
C LEU A 36 5.80 12.72 1.49
N SER A 37 6.01 11.71 0.65
CA SER A 37 5.90 11.78 -0.80
C SER A 37 4.46 11.98 -1.25
N GLY A 38 4.29 12.73 -2.33
CA GLY A 38 3.02 12.90 -3.04
C GLY A 38 2.81 11.91 -4.19
N ASP A 39 3.79 11.04 -4.47
CA ASP A 39 3.70 10.01 -5.50
C ASP A 39 3.99 8.60 -4.98
N LEU A 40 3.50 7.60 -5.70
CA LEU A 40 3.58 6.19 -5.33
C LEU A 40 5.03 5.68 -5.25
N ALA A 41 5.91 6.11 -6.14
CA ALA A 41 7.29 5.62 -6.15
C ALA A 41 8.04 6.11 -4.91
N GLY A 42 7.94 7.41 -4.61
CA GLY A 42 8.50 7.99 -3.39
C GLY A 42 7.90 7.37 -2.13
N ALA A 43 6.59 7.17 -2.07
CA ALA A 43 5.93 6.55 -0.92
C ALA A 43 6.45 5.14 -0.62
N LEU A 44 6.56 4.29 -1.65
CA LEU A 44 7.07 2.93 -1.45
C LEU A 44 8.56 2.93 -1.11
N MET A 45 9.34 3.86 -1.66
CA MET A 45 10.76 4.04 -1.31
C MET A 45 10.95 4.52 0.13
N GLU A 46 10.04 5.33 0.68
CA GLU A 46 10.06 5.69 2.10
C GLU A 46 9.94 4.46 2.99
N VAL A 47 8.98 3.56 2.71
CA VAL A 47 8.84 2.33 3.49
C VAL A 47 10.09 1.46 3.38
N ASP A 48 10.68 1.34 2.19
CA ASP A 48 11.92 0.61 1.99
C ASP A 48 13.07 1.20 2.82
N ALA A 49 13.24 2.52 2.78
CA ALA A 49 14.26 3.23 3.57
C ALA A 49 14.05 3.03 5.07
N VAL A 50 12.83 3.12 5.58
CA VAL A 50 12.50 2.84 6.99
C VAL A 50 12.79 1.37 7.32
N SER A 51 12.50 0.44 6.41
CA SER A 51 12.68 -1.00 6.63
C SER A 51 14.12 -1.38 6.97
N GLN A 52 15.10 -0.64 6.43
CA GLN A 52 16.53 -0.87 6.65
C GLN A 52 16.93 -0.69 8.13
N GLY A 53 16.16 0.08 8.90
CA GLY A 53 16.33 0.24 10.34
C GLY A 53 15.62 -0.82 11.19
N THR A 54 14.94 -1.80 10.57
CA THR A 54 14.08 -2.77 11.24
C THR A 54 14.48 -4.21 10.91
N ARG A 55 13.76 -5.18 11.51
CA ARG A 55 13.88 -6.60 11.15
C ARG A 55 12.81 -7.04 10.13
N CYS A 56 11.99 -6.11 9.64
CA CYS A 56 10.90 -6.39 8.72
C CYS A 56 11.42 -6.62 7.30
N ARG A 57 11.34 -7.86 6.80
CA ARG A 57 11.84 -8.21 5.46
C ARG A 57 10.83 -7.94 4.37
N ASN A 58 9.56 -8.25 4.60
CA ASN A 58 8.47 -7.99 3.67
C ASN A 58 7.69 -6.78 4.19
N PHE A 59 8.25 -5.59 4.02
CA PHE A 59 7.77 -4.37 4.65
C PHE A 59 6.55 -3.74 3.97
N LEU A 60 6.11 -4.26 2.82
CA LEU A 60 4.91 -3.81 2.11
C LEU A 60 3.85 -4.90 2.11
N PHE A 61 2.59 -4.50 2.27
CA PHE A 61 1.43 -5.34 1.98
C PHE A 61 0.70 -4.79 0.77
N SER A 62 0.41 -5.64 -0.22
CA SER A 62 -0.28 -5.24 -1.45
C SER A 62 -1.51 -6.11 -1.65
N LEU A 63 -2.66 -5.45 -1.84
CA LEU A 63 -3.96 -6.06 -2.08
C LEU A 63 -4.50 -5.58 -3.43
N SER A 64 -4.74 -6.51 -4.34
CA SER A 64 -5.49 -6.25 -5.57
C SER A 64 -6.97 -6.56 -5.37
N LEU A 65 -7.83 -5.60 -5.70
CA LEU A 65 -9.29 -5.70 -5.65
C LEU A 65 -9.83 -5.70 -7.07
N ASN A 66 -10.34 -6.85 -7.50
CA ASN A 66 -10.86 -7.04 -8.84
C ASN A 66 -12.38 -7.25 -8.79
N PRO A 67 -13.19 -6.41 -9.45
CA PRO A 67 -14.60 -6.70 -9.65
C PRO A 67 -14.83 -7.98 -10.47
N PRO A 68 -15.95 -8.70 -10.26
CA PRO A 68 -16.41 -9.71 -11.20
C PRO A 68 -16.54 -9.14 -12.62
N GLU A 69 -16.38 -9.98 -13.64
CA GLU A 69 -16.19 -9.52 -15.03
C GLU A 69 -17.31 -8.66 -15.62
N LYS A 70 -18.54 -8.80 -15.09
CA LYS A 70 -19.74 -8.12 -15.59
C LYS A 70 -20.26 -7.04 -14.65
N GLU A 71 -19.53 -6.76 -13.58
CA GLU A 71 -19.94 -5.82 -12.54
C GLU A 71 -19.16 -4.51 -12.70
N ILE A 72 -19.88 -3.40 -12.67
CA ILE A 72 -19.29 -2.06 -12.58
C ILE A 72 -19.39 -1.65 -11.11
N VAL A 73 -18.24 -1.42 -10.50
CA VAL A 73 -18.13 -1.09 -9.08
C VAL A 73 -17.74 0.37 -8.95
N SER A 74 -18.45 1.11 -8.11
CA SER A 74 -18.16 2.53 -7.86
C SER A 74 -16.88 2.71 -7.04
N VAL A 75 -16.30 3.91 -7.08
CA VAL A 75 -15.09 4.25 -6.31
C VAL A 75 -15.33 4.06 -4.81
N GLU A 76 -16.50 4.48 -4.31
CA GLU A 76 -16.89 4.38 -2.90
C GLU A 76 -16.96 2.92 -2.43
N ALA A 77 -17.37 2.00 -3.31
CA ALA A 77 -17.38 0.58 -3.00
C ALA A 77 -15.97 -0.02 -2.93
N PHE A 78 -15.02 0.50 -3.72
CA PHE A 78 -13.60 0.14 -3.57
C PHE A 78 -13.02 0.70 -2.28
N GLU A 79 -13.27 1.97 -1.97
CA GLU A 79 -12.82 2.60 -0.73
C GLU A 79 -13.32 1.84 0.49
N ALA A 80 -14.63 1.55 0.55
CA ALA A 80 -15.21 0.77 1.64
C ALA A 80 -14.59 -0.63 1.75
N ALA A 81 -14.32 -1.30 0.63
CA ALA A 81 -13.66 -2.60 0.63
C ALA A 81 -12.20 -2.53 1.12
N VAL A 82 -11.49 -1.45 0.78
CA VAL A 82 -10.12 -1.19 1.25
C VAL A 82 -10.10 -0.88 2.74
N GLU A 83 -11.02 -0.05 3.24
CA GLU A 83 -11.18 0.24 4.67
C GLU A 83 -11.51 -1.03 5.48
N MET A 84 -12.45 -1.84 5.00
CA MET A 84 -12.76 -3.12 5.63
C MET A 84 -11.56 -4.08 5.65
N ALA A 85 -10.74 -4.06 4.59
CA ALA A 85 -9.52 -4.85 4.53
C ALA A 85 -8.47 -4.34 5.51
N GLU A 86 -8.26 -3.02 5.59
CA GLU A 86 -7.35 -2.36 6.53
C GLU A 86 -7.64 -2.78 7.98
N GLN A 87 -8.90 -2.67 8.39
CA GLN A 87 -9.36 -3.06 9.74
C GLN A 87 -9.14 -4.55 10.02
N ARG A 88 -9.49 -5.42 9.06
CA ARG A 88 -9.36 -6.87 9.24
C ARG A 88 -7.93 -7.36 9.25
N LEU A 89 -7.03 -6.63 8.60
CA LEU A 89 -5.61 -6.94 8.56
C LEU A 89 -4.84 -6.32 9.73
N GLY A 90 -5.48 -5.47 10.54
CA GLY A 90 -4.84 -4.74 11.63
C GLY A 90 -3.81 -3.73 11.13
N LEU A 91 -4.08 -3.12 9.97
CA LEU A 91 -3.23 -2.10 9.33
C LEU A 91 -3.79 -0.69 9.54
N ASP A 92 -4.75 -0.53 10.46
CA ASP A 92 -5.35 0.75 10.78
C ASP A 92 -4.28 1.78 11.16
N GLY A 93 -4.41 2.99 10.59
CA GLY A 93 -3.46 4.09 10.83
C GLY A 93 -2.13 3.94 10.10
N GLN A 94 -1.83 2.79 9.50
CA GLN A 94 -0.60 2.62 8.71
C GLN A 94 -0.64 3.49 7.44
N PRO A 95 0.52 3.97 6.97
CA PRO A 95 0.65 4.60 5.67
C PRO A 95 0.07 3.73 4.55
N ARG A 96 -0.79 4.32 3.69
CA ARG A 96 -1.55 3.63 2.65
C ARG A 96 -1.55 4.42 1.34
N ALA A 97 -1.44 3.71 0.22
CA ALA A 97 -1.71 4.25 -1.11
C ALA A 97 -2.73 3.37 -1.84
N ILE A 98 -3.61 4.00 -2.62
CA ILE A 98 -4.60 3.33 -3.48
C ILE A 98 -4.38 3.77 -4.92
N VAL A 99 -4.29 2.80 -5.83
CA VAL A 99 -4.11 3.01 -7.26
C VAL A 99 -5.24 2.35 -8.00
N PHE A 100 -5.90 3.07 -8.90
CA PHE A 100 -6.84 2.49 -9.85
C PHE A 100 -6.16 2.21 -11.18
N HIS A 101 -6.44 1.02 -11.72
CA HIS A 101 -6.09 0.61 -13.06
C HIS A 101 -7.35 0.39 -13.85
N GLU A 102 -7.42 0.97 -15.04
CA GLU A 102 -8.51 0.77 -15.98
C GLU A 102 -8.00 0.10 -17.25
N LYS A 103 -8.73 -0.92 -17.70
CA LYS A 103 -8.47 -1.66 -18.93
C LYS A 103 -9.78 -2.07 -19.58
N ASP A 104 -9.97 -1.75 -20.84
CA ASP A 104 -11.20 -2.04 -21.59
C ASP A 104 -12.47 -1.53 -20.87
N GLY A 105 -12.38 -0.37 -20.21
CA GLY A 105 -13.46 0.21 -19.39
C GLY A 105 -13.74 -0.53 -18.07
N ARG A 106 -12.91 -1.53 -17.71
CA ARG A 106 -12.96 -2.24 -16.43
C ARG A 106 -11.91 -1.71 -15.48
N ARG A 107 -12.38 -1.22 -14.33
CA ARG A 107 -11.54 -0.71 -13.26
C ARG A 107 -11.24 -1.78 -12.22
N HIS A 108 -10.00 -1.83 -11.76
CA HIS A 108 -9.59 -2.57 -10.57
C HIS A 108 -8.66 -1.71 -9.71
N ALA A 109 -8.56 -2.03 -8.44
CA ALA A 109 -7.77 -1.25 -7.49
C ALA A 109 -6.60 -2.06 -6.94
N HIS A 110 -5.52 -1.37 -6.60
CA HIS A 110 -4.44 -1.88 -5.76
C HIS A 110 -4.31 -0.99 -4.54
N ALA A 111 -4.48 -1.56 -3.36
CA ALA A 111 -4.20 -0.90 -2.10
C ALA A 111 -2.87 -1.44 -1.54
N ILE A 112 -2.01 -0.53 -1.10
CA ILE A 112 -0.67 -0.85 -0.61
C ILE A 112 -0.48 -0.18 0.74
N TRP A 113 -0.03 -0.95 1.73
CA TRP A 113 0.25 -0.46 3.07
C TRP A 113 1.72 -0.67 3.44
N SER A 114 2.23 0.24 4.26
CA SER A 114 3.38 -0.06 5.12
C SER A 114 2.99 -1.14 6.13
N ARG A 115 3.90 -2.09 6.36
CA ARG A 115 3.81 -3.07 7.46
C ARG A 115 4.78 -2.74 8.60
N ILE A 116 5.45 -1.60 8.50
CA ILE A 116 6.39 -1.16 9.53
C ILE A 116 5.63 -0.31 10.51
N ASP A 117 5.60 -0.77 11.75
CA ASP A 117 5.18 0.06 12.85
C ASP A 117 6.23 1.15 13.09
N ALA A 118 5.91 2.38 12.65
CA ALA A 118 6.73 3.56 12.86
C ALA A 118 6.42 4.24 14.19
N ASP A 119 5.29 3.88 14.83
CA ASP A 119 4.94 4.36 16.15
C ASP A 119 5.74 3.58 17.18
N ILE A 120 6.81 4.24 17.62
CA ILE A 120 7.59 3.80 18.77
C ILE A 120 6.83 4.22 20.06
N GLU A 121 5.58 3.76 20.25
CA GLU A 121 4.98 3.77 21.58
C GLU A 121 5.45 2.53 22.35
N GLY A 122 6.57 2.69 23.07
CA GLY A 122 7.10 1.65 23.97
C GLY A 122 8.62 1.47 24.00
N TYR A 123 9.38 2.18 23.15
CA TYR A 123 10.85 2.17 23.27
C TYR A 123 11.28 3.16 24.33
N SER A 124 11.66 2.62 25.49
CA SER A 124 12.54 3.35 26.41
C SER A 124 13.98 3.13 25.91
N PRO A 125 14.70 4.18 25.46
CA PRO A 125 16.10 4.01 25.11
C PRO A 125 16.86 3.47 26.32
N PRO A 126 17.83 2.54 26.15
CA PRO A 126 18.63 2.08 27.26
C PRO A 126 19.30 3.30 27.90
N ALA A 127 19.13 3.45 29.21
CA ALA A 127 19.72 4.56 29.95
C ALA A 127 21.21 4.64 29.60
N SER A 128 21.63 5.79 29.06
CA SER A 128 23.02 6.04 28.70
C SER A 128 23.91 5.68 29.89
N PRO A 129 25.02 4.94 29.69
CA PRO A 129 25.94 4.67 30.78
C PRO A 129 26.42 6.03 31.30
N ARG A 130 26.07 6.35 32.56
CA ARG A 130 26.60 7.54 33.21
C ARG A 130 28.12 7.37 33.31
N PRO A 131 28.90 8.45 33.09
CA PRO A 131 30.35 8.41 33.18
C PRO A 131 30.84 7.98 34.57
#